data_AF-A0ABD4PHM0-F1
#
_entry.id   AF-A0ABD4PHM0-F1
#
_cell.length_a   1.000
_cell.length_b   1.000
_cell.length_c   1.000
_cell.angle_alpha   90.00
_cell.angle_beta   90.00
_cell.angle_gamma   90.00
#
_symmetry.space_group_name_H-M   'P 1'
#
loop_
_entity.id
_entity.type
_entity.pdbx_description
1 polymer ?
#
loop_
_entity_poly.entity_id
_entity_poly.type
_entity_poly.pdbx_seq_one_letter_code
_entity_poly.pdbx_strand_id
1 'polypeptide(L)' 'MWMEFDRISPLGDERGDIRNAQIVKAVFGAQGMNVALKDAMLCWGEDEDKPEPDPLAALEDALLFASEN' A
#
# COMPACT_ATOMS: atom_id res chain seq x y z
N MET A 1 5.50 19.73 -7.58
CA MET A 1 4.28 20.57 -7.42
C MET A 1 3.17 19.94 -8.25
N TRP A 2 2.17 19.35 -7.60
CA TRP A 2 1.01 18.57 -8.14
C TRP A 2 1.36 17.34 -9.01
N MET A 3 2.24 17.46 -9.99
CA MET A 3 2.63 16.38 -10.90
C MET A 3 3.40 15.22 -10.21
N GLU A 4 4.16 15.51 -9.15
CA GLU A 4 4.85 14.47 -8.34
C GLU A 4 3.92 13.76 -7.34
N PHE A 5 2.82 14.41 -6.95
CA PHE A 5 1.81 13.82 -6.08
C PHE A 5 0.86 12.92 -6.90
N ASP A 6 0.52 13.37 -8.11
CA ASP A 6 -0.21 12.59 -9.12
C ASP A 6 0.55 11.35 -9.62
N ARG A 7 1.89 11.30 -9.45
CA ARG A 7 2.69 10.10 -9.79
C ARG A 7 2.35 8.91 -8.91
N ILE A 8 1.90 9.16 -7.68
CA ILE A 8 1.53 8.12 -6.74
C ILE A 8 0.04 7.86 -6.88
N SER A 9 -0.81 8.87 -6.64
CA SER A 9 -2.27 8.75 -6.82
C SER A 9 -2.76 9.51 -8.05
N PRO A 10 -3.18 8.83 -9.14
CA PRO A 10 -3.69 9.47 -10.35
C PRO A 10 -5.09 10.10 -10.16
N LEU A 11 -5.73 9.88 -9.01
CA LEU A 11 -7.09 10.33 -8.71
C LEU A 11 -7.16 11.48 -7.67
N GLY A 12 -6.04 11.82 -7.03
CA GLY A 12 -5.91 12.98 -6.14
C GLY A 12 -5.54 12.66 -4.69
N ASP A 13 -5.81 13.62 -3.79
CA ASP A 13 -5.51 13.56 -2.34
C ASP A 13 -6.21 12.40 -1.62
N GLU A 14 -5.60 11.92 -0.52
CA GLU A 14 -6.05 10.79 0.32
C GLU A 14 -7.52 10.92 0.73
N ARG A 15 -7.98 12.16 0.95
CA ARG A 15 -9.38 12.45 1.31
C ARG A 15 -10.39 12.02 0.24
N GLY A 16 -9.99 12.05 -1.03
CA GLY A 16 -10.77 11.54 -2.15
C GLY A 16 -10.91 10.02 -2.09
N ASP A 17 -9.81 9.32 -1.78
CA ASP A 17 -9.78 7.86 -1.66
C ASP A 17 -10.66 7.37 -0.51
N ILE A 18 -10.62 8.04 0.65
CA ILE A 18 -11.50 7.72 1.79
C ILE A 18 -12.97 7.84 1.40
N ARG A 19 -13.33 8.88 0.64
CA ARG A 19 -14.72 9.06 0.18
C ARG A 19 -15.13 7.96 -0.80
N ASN A 20 -14.25 7.60 -1.73
CA ASN A 20 -14.51 6.49 -2.64
C ASN A 20 -14.71 5.18 -1.88
N ALA A 21 -13.88 4.89 -0.88
CA ALA A 21 -14.01 3.72 -0.01
C ALA A 21 -15.36 3.70 0.73
N GLN A 22 -15.83 4.85 1.23
CA GLN A 22 -17.13 4.97 1.88
C GLN A 22 -18.29 4.67 0.92
N ILE A 23 -18.22 5.18 -0.32
CA ILE A 23 -19.23 4.90 -1.36
C ILE A 23 -19.25 3.40 -1.67
N VAL A 24 -18.09 2.80 -1.90
CA VAL A 24 -17.95 1.36 -2.18
C VAL A 24 -18.54 0.54 -1.04
N LYS A 25 -18.18 0.85 0.21
CA LYS A 25 -18.74 0.19 1.40
C LYS A 25 -20.27 0.32 1.47
N ALA A 26 -20.81 1.50 1.17
CA ALA A 26 -22.27 1.71 1.17
C ALA A 26 -22.97 0.89 0.07
N VAL A 27 -22.38 0.77 -1.12
CA VAL A 27 -22.91 -0.04 -2.23
C VAL A 27 -22.91 -1.53 -1.88
N PHE A 28 -21.81 -2.04 -1.34
CA PHE A 28 -21.76 -3.43 -0.86
C PHE A 28 -22.72 -3.68 0.32
N GLY A 29 -22.82 -2.73 1.25
CA GLY A 29 -23.77 -2.77 2.35
C GLY A 29 -25.23 -2.83 1.87
N ALA A 30 -25.56 -2.09 0.81
CA ALA A 30 -26.88 -2.14 0.19
C ALA A 30 -27.20 -3.50 -0.46
N GLN A 31 -26.18 -4.28 -0.82
CA GLN A 31 -26.31 -5.65 -1.32
C GLN A 31 -26.31 -6.71 -0.20
N GLY A 32 -26.24 -6.29 1.07
CA GLY A 32 -26.17 -7.18 2.23
C GLY A 32 -24.77 -7.71 2.55
N MET A 33 -23.74 -7.20 1.89
CA MET A 33 -22.34 -7.57 2.11
C MET A 33 -21.69 -6.63 3.13
N ASN A 34 -20.89 -7.18 4.05
CA ASN A 34 -20.13 -6.38 5.02
C ASN A 34 -18.66 -6.34 4.60
N VAL A 35 -18.26 -5.21 4.01
CA VAL A 35 -16.87 -4.95 3.59
C VAL A 35 -16.23 -3.99 4.59
N ALA A 36 -15.04 -4.31 5.08
CA ALA A 36 -14.30 -3.40 5.94
C ALA A 36 -13.83 -2.19 5.12
N LEU A 37 -13.80 -1.00 5.74
CA LEU A 37 -13.45 0.22 5.00
C LEU A 37 -12.03 0.16 4.43
N LYS A 38 -11.11 -0.51 5.14
CA LYS A 38 -9.74 -0.76 4.70
C LYS A 38 -9.68 -1.58 3.40
N ASP A 39 -10.57 -2.55 3.23
CA ASP A 39 -10.61 -3.42 2.04
C ASP A 39 -11.20 -2.68 0.82
N ALA A 40 -11.91 -1.58 1.08
CA ALA A 40 -12.46 -0.68 0.06
C ALA A 40 -11.56 0.53 -0.20
N MET A 41 -10.44 0.67 0.51
CA MET A 41 -9.50 1.77 0.33
C MET A 41 -8.64 1.53 -0.91
N LEU A 42 -8.45 2.58 -1.71
CA LEU A 42 -7.53 2.54 -2.84
C LEU A 42 -6.12 2.80 -2.31
N CYS A 43 -5.22 1.84 -2.48
CA CYS A 43 -3.80 2.00 -2.22
C CYS A 43 -3.09 2.27 -3.56
N TRP A 44 -2.64 3.50 -3.76
CA TRP A 44 -1.92 3.88 -4.97
C TRP A 44 -0.40 3.77 -4.75
N GLY A 45 0.31 3.10 -5.64
CA GLY A 45 1.76 2.85 -5.51
C GLY A 45 2.09 1.37 -5.34
N GLU A 46 3.30 1.06 -4.89
CA GLU A 46 3.67 -0.33 -4.53
C GLU A 46 2.94 -0.75 -3.26
N ASP A 47 2.43 -1.98 -3.24
CA ASP A 47 1.74 -2.56 -2.08
C ASP A 47 2.59 -2.38 -0.81
N GLU A 48 2.05 -1.68 0.20
CA GLU A 48 2.67 -1.57 1.53
C GLU A 48 2.88 -2.97 2.17
N ASP A 49 2.16 -3.99 1.69
CA ASP A 49 2.29 -5.39 2.11
C ASP A 49 3.46 -6.14 1.44
N LYS A 50 4.21 -5.52 0.52
CA LYS A 50 5.50 -6.11 0.12
C LYS A 50 6.46 -5.99 1.30
N PRO A 51 7.01 -7.10 1.81
CA PRO A 51 8.07 -7.00 2.80
C PRO A 51 9.18 -6.15 2.18
N GLU A 52 9.45 -4.99 2.78
CA GLU A 52 10.64 -4.22 2.43
C GLU A 52 11.82 -5.19 2.57
N PRO A 53 12.56 -5.46 1.47
CA PRO A 53 13.69 -6.35 1.56
C PRO A 53 14.67 -5.76 2.57
N ASP A 54 15.06 -6.56 3.56
CA ASP A 54 15.97 -6.12 4.61
C ASP A 54 17.20 -5.47 3.96
N PRO A 55 17.42 -4.16 4.16
CA PRO A 55 18.47 -3.42 3.48
C PRO A 55 19.88 -3.92 3.84
N LEU A 56 20.01 -4.72 4.90
CA LEU A 56 21.28 -5.27 5.37
C LEU A 56 21.45 -6.77 5.08
N ALA A 57 20.47 -7.47 4.50
CA ALA A 57 20.57 -8.91 4.23
C ALA A 57 21.83 -9.27 3.43
N ALA A 58 22.16 -8.47 2.40
CA ALA A 58 23.38 -8.68 1.60
C ALA A 58 24.67 -8.46 2.39
N LEU A 59 24.65 -7.61 3.42
CA LEU A 59 25.79 -7.34 4.29
C LEU A 59 26.00 -8.48 5.29
N GLU A 60 24.90 -9.03 5.84
CA GLU A 60 24.92 -10.17 6.75
C GLU A 60 25.44 -11.43 6.05
N ASP A 61 25.00 -11.70 4.82
CA ASP A 61 25.51 -12.80 3.99
C ASP A 61 27.03 -12.68 3.75
N ALA A 62 27.52 -11.46 3.48
CA ALA A 62 28.95 -11.22 3.28
C ALA A 62 29.77 -11.44 4.56
N LEU A 63 29.22 -11.09 5.72
CA LEU A 63 29.87 -11.30 7.02
C LEU A 63 29.89 -12.78 7.44
N LEU A 64 28.80 -13.51 7.19
CA LEU A 64 28.74 -14.95 7.37
C LEU A 64 29.81 -15.66 6.53
N PHE A 65 29.87 -15.33 5.24
CA PHE A 65 30.86 -15.89 4.32
C PHE A 65 32.31 -15.59 4.76
N ALA A 66 32.58 -14.38 5.26
CA ALA A 66 33.89 -14.00 5.76
C ALA A 66 34.26 -14.69 7.09
N SER A 67 33.26 -15.07 7.90
CA SER A 67 33.47 -15.74 9.19
C SER A 67 33.73 -17.25 9.08
N GLU A 68 33.32 -17.86 7.96
CA GLU A 68 33.52 -19.29 7.69
C GLU A 68 34.92 -19.62 7.11
N ASN A 69 35.77 -18.61 6.89
CA ASN A 69 37.14 -18.75 6.36
C ASN A 69 38.20 -18.30 7.38
#